data_AF-A0A929US05-F1
#
_entry.id   AF-A0A929US05-F1
#
_cell.length_a   1.000
_cell.length_b   1.000
_cell.length_c   1.000
_cell.angle_alpha   90.00
_cell.angle_beta   90.00
_cell.angle_gamma   90.00
#
_symmetry.space_group_name_H-M   'P 1'
#
loop_
_entity.id
_entity.type
_entity.pdbx_description
1 polymer ?
#
loop_
_entity_poly.entity_id
_entity_poly.type
_entity_poly.pdbx_seq_one_letter_code
_entity_poly.pdbx_strand_id
1 'polypeptide(L)'
;MKDLEYIEEYIKDRECNTPELTISCRAMLNGKIKYRARFLMVDTEDNDGTDFVRAEGRGLEEVVGKIAGYLKSGKHYKDGRCL
;
A
#
# COMPACT_ATOMS: atom_id res chain seq x y z
N MET A 1 -13.33 -4.56 3.45
CA MET A 1 -12.57 -5.54 4.29
C MET A 1 -11.84 -6.61 3.47
N LYS A 2 -12.46 -7.29 2.50
CA LYS A 2 -11.81 -8.35 1.67
C LYS A 2 -10.45 -7.98 1.04
N ASP A 3 -10.27 -6.72 0.64
CA ASP A 3 -8.99 -6.27 0.09
C ASP A 3 -7.89 -6.16 1.15
N LEU A 4 -8.23 -5.88 2.41
CA LEU A 4 -7.27 -5.90 3.51
C LEU A 4 -6.84 -7.33 3.80
N GLU A 5 -7.79 -8.27 3.89
CA GLU A 5 -7.51 -9.71 4.04
C GLU A 5 -6.60 -10.22 2.91
N TYR A 6 -6.85 -9.80 1.66
CA TYR A 6 -5.97 -10.14 0.55
C TYR A 6 -4.54 -9.59 0.74
N ILE A 7 -4.38 -8.35 1.21
CA ILE A 7 -3.05 -7.77 1.45
C ILE A 7 -2.35 -8.52 2.59
N GLU A 8 -3.06 -8.90 3.65
CA GLU A 8 -2.52 -9.69 4.75
C GLU A 8 -2.02 -11.06 4.27
N GLU A 9 -2.79 -11.78 3.47
CA GLU A 9 -2.34 -13.04 2.85
C GLU A 9 -1.14 -12.83 1.93
N TYR A 10 -1.16 -11.76 1.13
CA TYR A 10 -0.07 -11.44 0.19
C TYR A 10 1.28 -11.21 0.88
N ILE A 11 1.29 -10.62 2.08
CA ILE A 11 2.52 -10.31 2.82
C ILE A 11 3.03 -11.47 3.68
N LYS A 12 2.16 -12.40 4.09
CA LYS A 12 2.52 -13.54 4.97
C LYS A 12 3.64 -14.40 4.38
N ASP A 13 3.60 -14.65 3.08
CA ASP A 13 4.55 -15.55 2.41
C ASP A 13 5.85 -14.84 1.97
N ARG A 14 6.11 -13.62 2.43
CA ARG A 14 7.20 -12.75 1.94
C ARG A 14 8.18 -12.30 3.03
N GLU A 15 8.56 -13.22 3.91
CA GLU A 15 9.44 -12.97 5.05
C GLU A 15 10.78 -12.31 4.67
N CYS A 16 11.35 -12.59 3.49
CA CYS A 16 12.60 -11.98 3.02
C CYS A 16 12.48 -10.53 2.50
N ASN A 17 11.25 -10.01 2.32
CA ASN A 17 11.02 -8.75 1.61
C ASN A 17 10.45 -7.62 2.49
N THR A 18 10.49 -7.79 3.82
CA THR A 18 10.09 -6.81 4.85
C THR A 18 8.91 -5.90 4.44
N PRO A 19 7.72 -6.47 4.17
CA PRO A 19 6.58 -5.69 3.69
C PRO A 19 6.02 -4.77 4.79
N GLU A 20 5.76 -3.51 4.45
CA GLU A 20 5.14 -2.50 5.30
C GLU A 20 3.90 -1.92 4.61
N LEU A 21 2.75 -2.01 5.29
CA LEU A 21 1.54 -1.30 4.93
C LEU A 21 1.23 -0.25 6.01
N THR A 22 1.28 1.03 5.63
CA THR A 22 0.88 2.14 6.50
C THR A 22 -0.39 2.78 5.97
N ILE A 23 -1.43 2.85 6.80
CA ILE A 23 -2.67 3.57 6.50
C ILE A 23 -2.79 4.74 7.47
N SER A 24 -3.06 5.92 6.92
CA SER A 24 -3.22 7.16 7.69
C SER A 24 -4.44 7.93 7.20
N CYS A 25 -4.97 8.80 8.06
CA CYS A 25 -5.98 9.76 7.68
C CYS A 25 -5.63 11.15 8.21
N ARG A 26 -6.12 12.18 7.52
CA ARG A 26 -5.96 13.58 7.93
C ARG A 26 -7.32 14.26 7.89
N ALA A 27 -7.74 14.82 9.02
CA ALA A 27 -8.87 15.74 9.08
C ALA A 27 -8.44 17.10 8.48
N MET A 28 -9.21 17.59 7.51
CA MET A 28 -9.01 18.90 6.88
C MET A 28 -9.86 19.97 7.55
N LEU A 29 -9.45 21.23 7.44
CA LEU A 29 -10.14 22.39 8.04
C LEU A 29 -11.61 22.53 7.60
N ASN A 30 -11.99 21.93 6.46
CA ASN A 30 -13.36 21.90 5.95
C ASN A 30 -14.18 20.70 6.44
N GLY A 31 -13.73 19.99 7.47
CA GLY A 31 -14.40 18.82 8.05
C GLY A 31 -14.28 17.54 7.23
N LYS A 32 -13.60 17.56 6.07
CA LYS A 32 -13.38 16.35 5.26
C LYS A 32 -12.21 15.55 5.81
N ILE A 33 -12.32 14.22 5.74
CA ILE A 33 -11.22 13.30 6.05
C ILE A 33 -10.60 12.85 4.73
N LYS A 34 -9.27 12.97 4.62
CA LYS A 34 -8.49 12.39 3.52
C LYS A 34 -7.78 11.15 4.02
N TYR A 35 -7.91 10.04 3.30
CA TYR A 35 -7.20 8.79 3.60
C TYR A 35 -5.98 8.67 2.69
N ARG A 36 -4.92 8.08 3.22
CA ARG A 36 -3.70 7.75 2.49
C ARG A 36 -3.20 6.38 2.92
N ALA A 37 -2.93 5.51 1.96
CA ALA A 37 -2.23 4.27 2.17
C ALA A 37 -0.84 4.34 1.53
N ARG A 38 0.13 3.67 2.14
CA ARG A 38 1.48 3.46 1.64
C ARG A 38 1.77 1.98 1.73
N PHE A 39 2.25 1.41 0.64
CA PHE A 39 2.80 0.07 0.64
C PHE A 39 4.28 0.14 0.25
N LEU A 40 5.11 -0.56 0.99
CA LEU A 40 6.54 -0.68 0.78
C LEU A 40 6.93 -2.16 0.92
N MET A 41 7.77 -2.65 0.05
CA MET A 41 8.40 -3.96 0.14
C MET A 41 9.90 -3.76 -0.14
N VAL A 42 10.74 -4.12 0.81
CA VAL A 42 12.19 -3.97 0.71
C VAL A 42 12.79 -5.37 0.61
N ASP A 43 13.28 -5.72 -0.57
CA ASP A 43 14.07 -6.92 -0.75
C ASP A 43 15.37 -6.78 0.08
N THR A 44 15.57 -7.68 1.03
CA THR A 44 16.72 -7.65 1.94
C THR A 44 17.98 -8.25 1.34
N GLU A 45 17.85 -8.97 0.21
CA GLU A 45 18.96 -9.58 -0.50
C GLU A 45 19.44 -8.69 -1.66
N ASP A 46 18.52 -7.96 -2.29
CA ASP A 46 18.82 -7.06 -3.40
C ASP A 46 18.36 -5.63 -3.05
N ASN A 47 19.31 -4.81 -2.58
CA ASN A 47 19.08 -3.45 -2.07
C ASN A 47 18.46 -2.48 -3.12
N ASP A 48 18.34 -2.93 -4.36
CA ASP A 48 17.70 -2.22 -5.48
C ASP A 48 16.23 -2.62 -5.70
N GLY A 49 15.70 -3.65 -5.03
CA GLY A 49 14.38 -4.27 -5.26
C GLY A 49 13.22 -3.66 -4.47
N THR A 50 13.22 -2.34 -4.24
CA THR A 50 12.20 -1.71 -3.39
C THR A 50 10.88 -1.47 -4.15
N ASP A 51 9.82 -2.17 -3.76
CA ASP A 51 8.47 -1.93 -4.30
C ASP A 51 7.73 -0.90 -3.45
N PHE A 52 7.36 0.24 -4.02
CA PHE A 52 6.86 1.40 -3.26
C PHE A 52 5.74 2.13 -4.00
N VAL A 53 4.56 2.15 -3.39
CA VAL A 53 3.37 2.85 -3.90
C VAL A 53 2.61 3.60 -2.80
N ARG A 54 1.83 4.58 -3.23
CA ARG A 54 0.93 5.34 -2.38
C ARG A 54 -0.45 5.40 -3.01
N ALA A 55 -1.49 5.38 -2.18
CA ALA A 55 -2.86 5.61 -2.60
C ALA A 55 -3.45 6.73 -1.77
N GLU A 56 -4.22 7.62 -2.40
CA GLU A 56 -5.01 8.63 -1.72
C GLU A 56 -6.48 8.49 -2.09
N GLY A 57 -7.37 8.80 -1.15
CA GLY A 57 -8.80 8.62 -1.32
C GLY A 57 -9.62 9.32 -0.25
N ARG A 58 -10.94 9.19 -0.36
CA ARG A 58 -11.92 9.74 0.60
C ARG A 58 -12.41 8.70 1.60
N GLY A 59 -12.02 7.43 1.44
CA GLY A 59 -12.38 6.36 2.36
C GLY A 59 -11.27 5.34 2.55
N LEU A 60 -11.32 4.63 3.67
CA LEU A 60 -10.42 3.52 3.99
C LEU A 60 -10.49 2.43 2.91
N GLU A 61 -11.71 2.00 2.55
CA GLU A 61 -11.91 0.94 1.55
C GLU A 61 -11.36 1.31 0.18
N GLU A 62 -11.47 2.58 -0.20
CA GLU A 62 -10.93 3.08 -1.48
C GLU A 62 -9.40 2.96 -1.51
N VAL A 63 -8.71 3.47 -0.48
CA VAL A 63 -7.23 3.45 -0.47
C VAL A 63 -6.69 2.03 -0.32
N VAL A 64 -7.36 1.17 0.44
CA VAL A 64 -6.99 -0.25 0.57
C VAL A 64 -7.23 -0.98 -0.75
N GLY A 65 -8.36 -0.75 -1.42
CA GLY A 65 -8.68 -1.36 -2.72
C GLY A 65 -7.69 -0.98 -3.81
N LYS A 66 -7.20 0.27 -3.83
CA LYS A 66 -6.12 0.70 -4.74
C LYS A 66 -4.83 -0.07 -4.52
N ILE A 67 -4.42 -0.26 -3.26
CA ILE A 67 -3.23 -1.07 -2.92
C ILE A 67 -3.44 -2.54 -3.32
N ALA A 68 -4.57 -3.13 -2.99
CA ALA A 68 -4.86 -4.51 -3.37
C ALA A 68 -4.89 -4.69 -4.90
N GLY A 69 -5.48 -3.75 -5.63
CA GLY A 69 -5.48 -3.74 -7.10
C GLY A 69 -4.07 -3.64 -7.68
N TYR A 70 -3.21 -2.84 -7.05
CA TYR A 70 -1.80 -2.77 -7.40
C TYR A 70 -1.09 -4.12 -7.22
N LEU A 71 -1.22 -4.75 -6.04
CA LEU A 71 -0.58 -6.04 -5.76
C LEU A 71 -1.07 -7.14 -6.70
N LYS A 72 -2.38 -7.17 -6.99
CA LYS A 72 -3.00 -8.08 -7.97
C LYS A 72 -2.45 -7.87 -9.40
N SER A 73 -1.95 -6.69 -9.72
CA SER A 73 -1.41 -6.39 -11.05
C SER A 73 -0.03 -6.98 -11.32
N GLY A 74 0.70 -7.40 -10.27
CA GLY A 74 2.08 -7.91 -10.37
C GLY A 74 3.09 -6.88 -10.89
N LYS A 75 2.72 -5.60 -10.96
CA LYS A 75 3.64 -4.51 -11.30
C LYS A 75 4.51 -4.18 -10.11
N HIS A 76 5.72 -3.70 -10.39
CA HIS A 76 6.68 -3.24 -9.39
C HIS A 76 7.13 -1.82 -9.70
N TYR A 77 7.09 -0.93 -8.71
CA TYR A 77 7.47 0.47 -8.84
C TYR A 77 8.48 0.85 -7.76
N LYS A 78 9.59 1.46 -8.16
CA LYS A 78 10.64 1.93 -7.22
C LYS A 78 10.50 3.41 -6.84
N ASP A 79 9.51 4.11 -7.40
CA ASP A 79 9.42 5.59 -7.41
C ASP A 79 8.37 6.18 -6.45
N GLY A 80 7.60 5.36 -5.73
CA GLY A 80 6.58 5.87 -4.81
C GLY A 80 5.37 6.44 -5.50
N ARG A 81 5.03 5.91 -6.68
CA ARG A 81 3.91 6.30 -7.53
C ARG A 81 2.60 6.39 -6.75
N CYS A 82 1.80 7.40 -7.10
CA CYS A 82 0.43 7.53 -6.61
C CYS A 82 -0.54 6.73 -7.51
N LEU A 83 -1.38 5.90 -6.90
CA LEU A 83 -2.36 5.01 -7.54
C LEU A 83 -3.75 5.62 -7.69
#